data_AF-A0A951SJH6-F1
#
_entry.id   AF-A0A951SJH6-F1
#
_cell.length_a   1.000
_cell.length_b   1.000
_cell.length_c   1.000
_cell.angle_alpha   90.00
_cell.angle_beta   90.00
_cell.angle_gamma   90.00
#
_symmetry.space_group_name_H-M   'P 1'
#
loop_
_entity.id
_entity.type
_entity.pdbx_description
1 polymer ?
#
loop_
_entity_poly.entity_id
_entity_poly.type
_entity_poly.pdbx_seq_one_letter_code
_entity_poly.pdbx_strand_id
1 'polypeptide(L)'
;MSSISPFYRGVALPMAAILLLASLPVAPASAGLVPTEAVVDRQAGDDRAKVTAFLARDDVRRELTVLGIAPDEAAARVAALSDDEISQIAGRLSELPAGGDGLGTVVGAAVLIFIVLLITDIAGLTKVFPFTRSAR
;
A
#
# COMPACT_ATOMS: atom_id res chain seq x y z
N MET A 1 61.30 0.95 34.34
CA MET A 1 61.12 0.40 32.98
C MET A 1 59.71 -0.18 32.93
N SER A 2 58.76 0.24 32.11
CA SER A 2 58.81 0.59 30.69
C SER A 2 58.30 2.02 30.44
N SER A 3 59.13 2.84 29.81
CA SER A 3 58.75 4.18 29.33
C SER A 3 57.84 3.98 28.13
N ILE A 4 56.54 4.14 28.33
CA ILE A 4 55.54 4.11 27.25
C ILE A 4 55.81 5.34 26.38
N SER A 5 56.37 5.11 25.19
CA SER A 5 56.77 6.18 24.28
C SER A 5 55.60 7.14 23.95
N PRO A 6 55.87 8.42 23.68
CA PRO A 6 54.82 9.43 23.44
C PRO A 6 53.91 9.06 22.24
N PHE A 7 54.37 8.16 21.38
CA PHE A 7 53.60 7.56 20.29
C PHE A 7 52.40 6.74 20.77
N TYR A 8 52.55 5.93 21.83
CA TYR A 8 51.45 5.13 22.38
C TYR A 8 50.36 6.01 23.03
N ARG A 9 50.74 7.17 23.59
CA ARG A 9 49.78 8.15 24.15
C ARG A 9 48.88 8.77 23.09
N GLY A 10 49.42 9.02 21.89
CA GLY A 10 48.66 9.58 20.76
C GLY A 10 47.67 8.60 20.15
N VAL A 11 47.98 7.29 20.17
CA VAL A 11 47.11 6.23 19.60
C VAL A 11 46.14 5.66 20.65
N ALA A 12 46.50 5.68 21.94
CA ALA A 12 45.65 5.17 23.01
C ALA A 12 44.36 6.00 23.18
N LEU A 13 44.43 7.33 23.00
CA LEU A 13 43.27 8.21 23.16
C LEU A 13 42.16 7.96 22.13
N PRO A 14 42.43 7.88 20.81
CA PRO A 14 41.41 7.53 19.83
C PRO A 14 40.92 6.08 19.98
N MET A 15 41.79 5.13 20.37
CA MET A 15 41.39 3.74 20.55
C MET A 15 40.46 3.55 21.76
N ALA A 16 40.74 4.24 22.88
CA ALA A 16 39.86 4.27 24.04
C ALA A 16 38.51 4.93 23.71
N ALA A 17 38.51 6.00 22.90
CA ALA A 17 37.28 6.64 22.46
C ALA A 17 36.42 5.69 21.60
N ILE A 18 37.02 4.98 20.64
CA ILE A 18 36.28 4.02 19.80
C ILE A 18 35.71 2.87 20.63
N LEU A 19 36.47 2.33 21.59
CA LEU A 19 36.00 1.29 22.50
C LEU A 19 34.87 1.77 23.42
N LEU A 20 34.93 3.02 23.87
CA LEU A 20 33.88 3.63 24.68
C LEU A 20 32.61 3.83 23.87
N LEU A 21 32.71 4.27 22.61
CA LEU A 21 31.56 4.40 21.70
C LEU A 21 30.93 3.04 21.36
N ALA A 22 31.73 1.98 21.25
CA ALA A 22 31.23 0.63 20.98
C ALA A 22 30.58 -0.04 22.19
N SER A 23 30.87 0.41 23.42
CA SER A 23 30.24 -0.06 24.66
C SER A 23 28.92 0.64 24.98
N LEU A 24 28.45 1.58 24.14
CA LEU A 24 27.09 2.08 24.33
C LEU A 24 26.12 0.90 24.17
N PRO A 25 25.24 0.65 25.16
CA PRO A 25 24.26 -0.41 25.04
C PRO A 25 23.41 -0.13 23.81
N VAL A 26 23.50 -1.02 22.82
CA VAL A 26 22.57 -1.04 21.70
C VAL A 26 21.20 -1.21 22.35
N ALA A 27 20.33 -0.20 22.18
CA ALA A 27 18.99 -0.21 22.75
C ALA A 27 18.36 -1.58 22.43
N PRO A 28 17.71 -2.24 23.40
CA PRO A 28 17.06 -3.51 23.13
C PRO A 28 16.11 -3.28 21.96
N ALA A 29 16.36 -3.97 20.85
CA ALA A 29 15.40 -4.02 19.76
C ALA A 29 14.11 -4.56 20.39
N SER A 30 13.14 -3.67 20.61
CA SER A 30 11.84 -4.05 21.13
C SER A 30 11.16 -4.86 20.03
N ALA A 31 11.44 -6.16 20.01
CA ALA A 31 10.56 -7.14 19.42
C ALA A 31 9.30 -7.13 20.29
N GLY A 32 8.47 -6.11 20.09
CA GLY A 32 7.16 -6.03 20.68
C GLY A 32 6.41 -7.24 20.19
N LEU A 33 6.11 -8.18 21.10
CA LEU A 33 5.06 -9.15 20.88
C LEU A 33 3.82 -8.31 20.59
N VAL A 34 3.42 -8.21 19.33
CA VAL A 34 2.13 -7.61 19.00
C VAL A 34 1.12 -8.63 19.51
N PRO A 35 0.34 -8.29 20.55
CA PRO A 35 -0.67 -9.21 21.05
C PRO A 35 -1.62 -9.51 19.88
N THR A 36 -2.02 -10.77 19.73
CA THR A 36 -2.90 -11.21 18.63
C THR A 36 -4.17 -10.36 18.58
N GLU A 37 -4.65 -9.95 19.74
CA GLU A 37 -5.80 -9.06 19.94
C GLU A 37 -5.60 -7.71 19.24
N ALA A 38 -4.39 -7.12 19.32
CA ALA A 38 -4.09 -5.87 18.63
C ALA A 38 -3.95 -6.04 17.11
N VAL A 39 -3.75 -7.26 16.61
CA VAL A 39 -3.81 -7.54 15.17
C VAL A 39 -5.26 -7.69 14.73
N VAL A 40 -6.08 -8.39 15.51
CA VAL A 40 -7.51 -8.59 15.23
C VAL A 40 -8.27 -7.26 15.23
N ASP A 41 -8.05 -6.39 16.23
CA ASP A 41 -8.70 -5.06 16.28
C ASP A 41 -8.29 -4.16 15.09
N ARG A 42 -7.02 -4.22 14.67
CA ARG A 42 -6.55 -3.51 13.49
C ARG A 42 -7.20 -4.04 12.21
N GLN A 43 -7.30 -5.36 12.09
CA GLN A 43 -7.94 -5.99 10.94
C GLN A 43 -9.41 -5.60 10.82
N ALA A 44 -10.16 -5.59 11.93
CA ALA A 44 -11.56 -5.17 11.95
C ALA A 44 -11.72 -3.69 11.55
N GLY A 45 -10.79 -2.82 11.99
CA GLY A 45 -10.72 -1.42 11.57
C GLY A 45 -10.46 -1.27 10.06
N ASP A 46 -9.50 -2.01 9.52
CA ASP A 46 -9.15 -2.00 8.10
C ASP A 46 -10.29 -2.55 7.23
N ASP A 47 -10.95 -3.63 7.66
CA ASP A 47 -12.11 -4.22 7.00
C ASP A 47 -13.27 -3.21 6.94
N ARG A 48 -13.54 -2.49 8.04
CA ARG A 48 -14.56 -1.44 8.09
C ARG A 48 -14.22 -0.26 7.19
N ALA A 49 -12.96 0.16 7.15
CA ALA A 49 -12.48 1.21 6.25
C ALA A 49 -12.66 0.80 4.78
N LYS A 50 -12.36 -0.45 4.44
CA LYS A 50 -12.52 -1.00 3.09
C LYS A 50 -13.98 -1.01 2.63
N VAL A 51 -14.89 -1.49 3.47
CA VAL A 51 -16.33 -1.50 3.17
C VAL A 51 -16.86 -0.06 3.03
N THR A 52 -16.45 0.84 3.92
CA THR A 52 -16.84 2.26 3.86
C THR A 52 -16.35 2.93 2.58
N ALA A 53 -15.10 2.68 2.18
CA ALA A 53 -14.53 3.21 0.94
C ALA A 53 -15.29 2.71 -0.30
N PHE A 54 -15.76 1.46 -0.28
CA PHE A 54 -16.60 0.94 -1.36
C PHE A 54 -17.97 1.58 -1.42
N LEU A 55 -18.65 1.74 -0.27
CA LEU A 55 -19.93 2.46 -0.21
C LEU A 55 -19.80 3.94 -0.60
N ALA A 56 -18.61 4.53 -0.46
CA ALA A 56 -18.34 5.91 -0.83
C ALA A 56 -18.20 6.12 -2.35
N ARG A 57 -18.05 5.06 -3.15
CA ARG A 57 -17.93 5.17 -4.61
C ARG A 57 -19.20 5.72 -5.23
N ASP A 58 -19.07 6.59 -6.23
CA ASP A 58 -20.20 7.31 -6.84
C ASP A 58 -21.18 6.37 -7.56
N ASP A 59 -20.70 5.27 -8.14
CA ASP A 59 -21.53 4.22 -8.73
C ASP A 59 -22.37 3.51 -7.67
N VAL A 60 -21.75 3.07 -6.57
CA VAL A 60 -22.42 2.40 -5.46
C VAL A 60 -23.44 3.32 -4.77
N ARG A 61 -23.07 4.58 -4.51
CA ARG A 61 -23.99 5.56 -3.90
C ARG A 61 -25.22 5.83 -4.76
N ARG A 62 -25.04 5.94 -6.07
CA ARG A 62 -26.16 6.11 -7.00
C ARG A 62 -27.09 4.91 -6.97
N GLU A 63 -26.53 3.71 -7.01
CA GLU A 63 -27.33 2.48 -6.97
C GLU A 63 -28.10 2.36 -5.64
N LEU A 64 -27.45 2.63 -4.51
CA LEU A 64 -28.11 2.65 -3.20
C LEU A 64 -29.25 3.68 -3.15
N THR A 65 -29.04 4.86 -3.73
CA THR A 65 -30.07 5.90 -3.82
C THR A 65 -31.24 5.46 -4.70
N VAL A 66 -30.97 4.77 -5.81
CA VAL A 66 -32.00 4.18 -6.69
C VAL A 66 -32.82 3.12 -5.93
N LEU A 67 -32.18 2.37 -5.04
CA LEU A 67 -32.83 1.42 -4.14
C LEU A 67 -33.53 2.09 -2.94
N GLY A 68 -33.50 3.42 -2.84
CA GLY A 68 -34.13 4.19 -1.76
C GLY A 68 -33.33 4.23 -0.45
N ILE A 69 -32.07 3.84 -0.46
CA ILE A 69 -31.18 3.84 0.70
C ILE A 69 -30.30 5.09 0.66
N ALA A 70 -30.39 5.90 1.71
CA ALA A 70 -29.54 7.08 1.82
C ALA A 70 -28.08 6.67 2.16
N PRO A 71 -27.06 7.34 1.59
CA PRO A 71 -25.66 6.93 1.77
C PRO A 71 -25.18 7.05 3.22
N ASP A 72 -25.71 8.01 3.98
CA ASP A 72 -25.51 8.17 5.41
C ASP A 72 -26.13 7.02 6.22
N GLU A 73 -27.31 6.56 5.82
CA GLU A 73 -27.94 5.38 6.42
C GLU A 73 -27.10 4.11 6.18
N ALA A 74 -26.60 3.92 4.95
CA ALA A 74 -25.72 2.79 4.63
C ALA A 74 -24.43 2.81 5.48
N ALA A 75 -23.83 3.98 5.66
CA ALA A 75 -22.66 4.16 6.53
C ALA A 75 -22.98 3.87 8.00
N ALA A 76 -24.14 4.32 8.49
CA ALA A 76 -24.59 4.04 9.85
C ALA A 76 -24.81 2.54 10.09
N ARG A 77 -25.35 1.81 9.10
CA ARG A 77 -25.47 0.35 9.18
C ARG A 77 -24.11 -0.33 9.26
N VAL A 78 -23.14 0.09 8.43
CA VAL A 78 -21.77 -0.43 8.51
C VAL A 78 -21.15 -0.16 9.88
N ALA A 79 -21.39 0.99 10.50
CA ALA A 79 -20.90 1.29 11.84
C ALA A 79 -21.55 0.41 12.94
N ALA A 80 -22.78 -0.06 12.73
CA ALA A 80 -23.50 -0.92 13.66
C ALA A 80 -23.14 -2.42 13.56
N LEU A 81 -22.45 -2.84 12.49
CA LEU A 81 -22.03 -4.23 12.30
C LEU A 81 -20.93 -4.65 13.27
N SER A 82 -21.00 -5.92 13.69
CA SER A 82 -19.95 -6.57 14.48
C SER A 82 -18.69 -6.81 13.64
N ASP A 83 -17.58 -7.09 14.32
CA ASP A 83 -16.28 -7.27 13.67
C ASP A 83 -16.23 -8.53 12.79
N ASP A 84 -16.94 -9.59 13.17
CA ASP A 84 -17.05 -10.81 12.36
C ASP A 84 -17.89 -10.59 11.08
N GLU A 85 -18.95 -9.80 11.18
CA GLU A 85 -19.80 -9.47 10.03
C GLU A 85 -19.08 -8.58 9.03
N ILE A 86 -18.37 -7.57 9.53
CA ILE A 86 -17.63 -6.65 8.64
C ILE A 86 -16.48 -7.37 7.93
N SER A 87 -15.81 -8.30 8.61
CA SER A 87 -14.74 -9.10 8.00
C SER A 87 -15.27 -10.03 6.91
N GLN A 88 -16.44 -10.65 7.11
CA GLN A 88 -17.09 -11.45 6.06
C GLN A 88 -17.46 -10.62 4.83
N ILE A 89 -17.97 -9.39 5.02
CA ILE A 89 -18.32 -8.49 3.93
C ILE A 89 -17.04 -8.04 3.20
N ALA A 90 -16.01 -7.61 3.94
CA ALA A 90 -14.73 -7.21 3.38
C ALA A 90 -14.05 -8.33 2.59
N GLY A 91 -14.17 -9.57 3.06
CA GLY A 91 -13.73 -10.78 2.35
C GLY A 91 -14.40 -10.91 0.98
N ARG A 92 -15.74 -10.91 0.94
CA ARG A 92 -16.49 -10.97 -0.34
C ARG A 92 -16.16 -9.82 -1.29
N LEU A 93 -15.97 -8.63 -0.74
CA LEU A 93 -15.60 -7.44 -1.52
C LEU A 93 -14.20 -7.54 -2.14
N SER A 94 -13.32 -8.34 -1.55
CA SER A 94 -11.97 -8.64 -2.07
C SER A 94 -12.00 -9.59 -3.26
N GLU A 95 -13.02 -10.45 -3.34
CA GLU A 95 -13.22 -11.41 -4.43
C GLU A 95 -13.84 -10.76 -5.67
N LEU A 96 -14.53 -9.64 -5.48
CA LEU A 96 -15.04 -8.85 -6.60
C LEU A 96 -13.84 -8.24 -7.35
N PRO A 97 -13.78 -8.34 -8.69
CA PRO A 97 -12.78 -7.63 -9.47
C PRO A 97 -12.80 -6.17 -9.03
N ALA A 98 -11.62 -5.62 -8.72
CA ALA A 98 -11.45 -4.19 -8.46
C ALA A 98 -11.61 -3.40 -9.77
N GLY A 99 -12.78 -3.54 -10.40
CA GLY A 99 -13.27 -2.64 -11.42
C GLY A 99 -13.60 -1.34 -10.71
N GLY A 100 -12.65 -0.41 -10.70
CA GLY A 100 -12.98 1.00 -10.57
C GLY A 100 -14.06 1.38 -11.59
N ASP A 101 -14.72 2.52 -11.40
CA ASP A 101 -15.81 3.03 -12.24
C ASP A 101 -15.71 2.54 -13.68
N GLY A 102 -16.83 2.21 -14.32
CA GLY A 102 -16.86 1.81 -15.74
C GLY A 102 -16.00 2.71 -16.65
N LEU A 103 -15.83 3.98 -16.28
CA LEU A 103 -14.89 4.90 -16.92
C LEU A 103 -13.41 4.58 -16.68
N GLY A 104 -12.98 4.29 -15.45
CA GLY A 104 -11.60 3.92 -15.12
C GLY A 104 -11.19 2.57 -15.73
N THR A 105 -12.09 1.60 -15.76
CA THR A 105 -11.85 0.32 -16.45
C THR A 105 -11.77 0.49 -17.97
N VAL A 106 -12.66 1.30 -18.57
CA VAL A 106 -12.61 1.61 -20.01
C VAL A 106 -11.35 2.40 -20.38
N VAL A 107 -11.00 3.43 -19.61
CA VAL A 107 -9.79 4.24 -19.84
C VAL A 107 -8.54 3.38 -19.64
N GLY A 108 -8.48 2.57 -18.58
CA GLY A 108 -7.37 1.65 -18.34
C GLY A 108 -7.21 0.63 -19.46
N ALA A 109 -8.30 0.02 -19.92
CA ALA A 109 -8.29 -0.90 -21.05
C ALA A 109 -7.85 -0.21 -22.35
N ALA A 110 -8.34 1.01 -22.63
CA ALA A 110 -7.94 1.78 -23.80
C ALA A 110 -6.45 2.12 -23.79
N VAL A 111 -5.91 2.54 -22.64
CA VAL A 111 -4.48 2.82 -22.47
C VAL A 111 -3.64 1.55 -22.64
N LEU A 112 -4.08 0.41 -22.08
CA LEU A 112 -3.39 -0.86 -22.24
C LEU A 112 -3.36 -1.30 -23.71
N ILE A 113 -4.51 -1.25 -24.40
CA ILE A 113 -4.60 -1.56 -25.83
C ILE A 113 -3.69 -0.62 -26.63
N PHE A 114 -3.70 0.68 -26.33
CA PHE A 114 -2.82 1.65 -26.96
C PHE A 114 -1.34 1.30 -26.78
N ILE A 115 -0.90 0.95 -25.56
CA ILE A 115 0.49 0.55 -25.26
C ILE A 115 0.88 -0.72 -26.03
N VAL A 116 0.02 -1.74 -26.02
CA VAL A 116 0.28 -3.00 -26.73
C VAL A 116 0.44 -2.72 -28.23
N LEU A 117 -0.49 -1.96 -28.82
CA LEU A 117 -0.43 -1.60 -30.23
C LEU A 117 0.79 -0.75 -30.58
N LEU A 118 1.20 0.15 -29.67
CA LEU A 118 2.38 0.99 -29.87
C LEU A 118 3.65 0.14 -29.92
N ILE A 119 3.79 -0.82 -29.00
CA ILE A 119 4.93 -1.73 -28.95
C ILE A 119 4.96 -2.61 -30.21
N THR A 120 3.82 -3.18 -30.62
CA THR A 120 3.76 -4.03 -31.82
C THR A 120 3.98 -3.24 -33.10
N ASP A 121 3.68 -1.94 -33.14
CA ASP A 121 3.97 -1.06 -34.27
C ASP A 121 5.48 -0.77 -34.39
N ILE A 122 6.13 -0.45 -33.28
CA ILE A 122 7.59 -0.25 -33.22
C ILE A 122 8.34 -1.54 -33.57
N ALA A 123 7.83 -2.71 -33.12
CA ALA A 123 8.36 -4.02 -33.50
C ALA A 123 8.11 -4.39 -34.97
N GLY A 124 7.29 -3.63 -35.70
CA GLY A 124 6.96 -3.86 -37.10
C GLY A 124 5.93 -4.98 -37.35
N LEU A 125 5.30 -5.49 -36.29
CA LEU A 125 4.24 -6.51 -36.36
C LEU A 125 2.89 -5.90 -36.76
N THR A 126 2.64 -4.65 -36.40
CA THR A 126 1.44 -3.88 -36.77
C THR A 126 1.81 -2.53 -37.40
N LYS A 127 0.88 -1.89 -38.13
CA LYS A 127 1.06 -0.53 -38.71
C LYS A 127 -0.19 0.32 -38.49
N VAL A 128 -0.49 0.57 -37.22
CA VAL A 128 -1.70 1.27 -36.77
C VAL A 128 -1.41 2.76 -36.58
N PHE A 129 -0.21 3.12 -36.12
CA PHE A 129 0.19 4.48 -35.79
C PHE A 129 1.12 5.06 -36.88
N PRO A 130 0.75 6.18 -37.54
CA PRO A 130 1.58 6.75 -38.61
C PRO A 130 2.84 7.46 -38.09
N PHE A 131 2.84 7.88 -36.83
CA PHE A 131 3.95 8.62 -36.20
C PHE A 131 5.12 7.74 -35.75
N THR A 132 4.97 6.41 -35.72
CA THR A 132 6.07 5.46 -35.48
C THR A 132 6.96 5.30 -36.71
N ARG A 133 6.55 5.82 -37.87
CA ARG A 133 7.33 5.79 -39.10
C ARG A 133 8.38 6.89 -39.09
N SER A 134 9.59 6.54 -39.47
CA SER A 134 10.59 7.55 -39.84
C SER A 134 10.12 8.24 -41.12
N ALA A 135 9.86 9.56 -41.04
CA ALA A 135 9.65 10.41 -42.20
C ALA A 135 10.95 10.41 -43.01
N ARG A 136 11.03 9.52 -44.00
CA ARG A 136 12.02 9.61 -45.07
C ARG A 136 11.52 10.58 -46.13
#